data_AF-A0A4S8PD65-F1
#
_entry.id   AF-A0A4S8PD65-F1
#
_cell.length_a   1.000
_cell.length_b   1.000
_cell.length_c   1.000
_cell.angle_alpha   90.00
_cell.angle_beta   90.00
_cell.angle_gamma   90.00
#
_symmetry.space_group_name_H-M   'P 1'
#
loop_
_entity.id
_entity.type
_entity.pdbx_description
1 polymer ?
#
loop_
_entity_poly.entity_id
_entity_poly.type
_entity_poly.pdbx_seq_one_letter_code
_entity_poly.pdbx_strand_id
1 'polypeptide(L)'
;MTAPLTPPSFGSPQAPDLLLRKPGTVTCAQVMLWLQFSFLICCGAGTGLTALFWSPVVDVEDFEFGRDFSEGVEDFAAVVTVVIAATIAAVILFGVLAVKIGAGRRWAQVTTIAVMLLVFVFGFLGLYTGFEEQTGAPVDGSRLVGTLAGLSMPLVTLLCLFTGSANQWFRQRGREPLRALGPMPPYAPYR
;
A
#
# COMPACT_ATOMS: atom_id res chain seq x y z
N MET A 1 61.81 -5.71 -29.48
CA MET A 1 60.71 -6.40 -28.76
C MET A 1 59.77 -5.32 -28.23
N THR A 2 58.74 -4.97 -29.00
CA THR A 2 57.74 -3.96 -28.64
C THR A 2 56.55 -4.68 -28.00
N ALA A 3 56.31 -4.41 -26.72
CA ALA A 3 55.14 -4.92 -26.00
C ALA A 3 53.86 -4.35 -26.65
N PRO A 4 52.80 -5.16 -26.87
CA PRO A 4 51.52 -4.64 -27.31
C PRO A 4 50.86 -3.89 -26.15
N LEU A 5 50.78 -2.57 -26.27
CA LEU A 5 49.94 -1.72 -25.44
C LEU A 5 48.48 -2.00 -25.79
N THR A 6 47.83 -2.91 -25.08
CA THR A 6 46.37 -2.96 -25.05
C THR A 6 45.86 -1.66 -24.42
N PRO A 7 45.00 -0.87 -25.09
CA PRO A 7 44.46 0.34 -24.50
C PRO A 7 43.64 -0.03 -23.24
N PRO A 8 43.71 0.76 -22.16
CA PRO A 8 42.81 0.57 -21.04
C PRO A 8 41.37 0.78 -21.54
N SER A 9 40.53 -0.23 -21.37
CA SER A 9 39.10 -0.17 -21.70
C SER A 9 38.40 0.79 -20.74
N PHE A 10 38.60 2.08 -20.92
CA PHE A 10 37.76 3.12 -20.35
C PHE A 10 36.49 3.23 -21.20
N GLY A 11 35.33 3.01 -20.59
CA GLY A 11 34.09 3.64 -21.04
C GLY A 11 33.16 2.82 -21.93
N SER A 12 32.63 1.71 -21.42
CA SER A 12 31.18 1.51 -21.57
C SER A 12 30.57 1.70 -20.18
N PRO A 13 29.49 2.47 -20.00
CA PRO A 13 28.72 2.38 -18.77
C PRO A 13 28.24 0.95 -18.67
N GLN A 14 28.94 0.15 -17.86
CA GLN A 14 28.67 -1.26 -17.68
C GLN A 14 27.19 -1.35 -17.34
N ALA A 15 26.40 -1.97 -18.24
CA ALA A 15 24.97 -2.06 -18.05
C ALA A 15 24.74 -2.64 -16.64
N PRO A 16 23.94 -1.98 -15.79
CA PRO A 16 23.82 -2.37 -14.40
C PRO A 16 23.49 -3.86 -14.32
N ASP A 17 24.23 -4.60 -13.48
CA ASP A 17 24.12 -6.05 -13.41
C ASP A 17 22.66 -6.49 -13.32
N LEU A 18 22.26 -7.41 -14.20
CA LEU A 18 20.89 -7.90 -14.22
C LEU A 18 20.60 -8.60 -12.89
N LEU A 19 19.56 -8.16 -12.18
CA LEU A 19 19.15 -8.86 -10.97
C LEU A 19 18.52 -10.19 -11.37
N LEU A 20 19.27 -11.28 -11.18
CA LEU A 20 18.85 -12.65 -11.44
C LEU A 20 17.73 -13.14 -10.51
N ARG A 21 17.57 -12.46 -9.36
CA ARG A 21 16.55 -12.77 -8.35
C ARG A 21 15.78 -11.53 -7.95
N LYS A 22 14.55 -11.77 -7.50
CA LYS A 22 13.72 -10.72 -6.92
C LYS A 22 14.39 -10.21 -5.63
N PRO A 23 14.67 -8.90 -5.51
CA PRO A 23 15.32 -8.36 -4.32
C PRO A 23 14.41 -8.47 -3.09
N GLY A 24 15.02 -8.63 -1.91
CA GLY A 24 14.32 -8.76 -0.65
C GLY A 24 13.40 -7.57 -0.33
N THR A 25 13.77 -6.36 -0.76
CA THR A 25 12.99 -5.14 -0.59
C THR A 25 11.66 -5.17 -1.34
N VAL A 26 11.63 -5.71 -2.57
CA VAL A 26 10.39 -5.89 -3.35
C VAL A 26 9.54 -7.03 -2.77
N THR A 27 10.17 -8.04 -2.18
CA THR A 27 9.43 -9.09 -1.45
C THR A 27 8.82 -8.54 -0.16
N CYS A 28 9.57 -7.76 0.61
CA CYS A 28 9.06 -7.07 1.79
C CYS A 28 7.89 -6.14 1.43
N ALA A 29 8.04 -5.28 0.42
CA ALA A 29 6.96 -4.41 -0.04
C ALA A 29 5.71 -5.20 -0.47
N GLN A 30 5.88 -6.34 -1.14
CA GLN A 30 4.76 -7.20 -1.51
C GLN A 30 4.09 -7.83 -0.28
N VAL A 31 4.86 -8.29 0.70
CA VAL A 31 4.32 -8.84 1.96
C VAL A 31 3.57 -7.76 2.74
N MET A 32 4.12 -6.55 2.84
CA MET A 32 3.47 -5.42 3.50
C MET A 32 2.15 -5.04 2.80
N LEU A 33 2.10 -5.05 1.47
CA LEU A 33 0.86 -4.87 0.73
C LEU A 33 -0.18 -5.96 1.01
N TRP A 34 0.25 -7.22 1.11
CA TRP A 34 -0.66 -8.31 1.50
C TRP A 34 -1.15 -8.18 2.94
N LEU A 35 -0.30 -7.73 3.85
CA LEU A 35 -0.70 -7.44 5.22
C LEU A 35 -1.70 -6.29 5.28
N GLN A 36 -1.48 -5.22 4.53
CA GLN A 36 -2.42 -4.11 4.41
C GLN A 36 -3.75 -4.54 3.78
N PHE A 37 -3.71 -5.40 2.76
CA PHE A 37 -4.90 -6.01 2.17
C PHE A 37 -5.69 -6.82 3.21
N SER A 38 -5.03 -7.70 3.96
CA SER A 38 -5.68 -8.50 5.00
C SER A 38 -6.21 -7.62 6.13
N PHE A 39 -5.45 -6.60 6.53
CA PHE A 39 -5.86 -5.63 7.53
C PHE A 39 -7.07 -4.83 7.07
N LEU A 40 -7.11 -4.39 5.81
CA LEU A 40 -8.26 -3.69 5.24
C LEU A 40 -9.51 -4.58 5.22
N ILE A 41 -9.36 -5.88 4.93
CA ILE A 41 -10.49 -6.81 4.99
C ILE A 41 -10.96 -7.01 6.43
N CYS A 42 -10.05 -7.37 7.34
CA CYS A 42 -10.39 -7.70 8.72
C CYS A 42 -10.87 -6.48 9.49
N CYS A 43 -10.11 -5.39 9.44
CA CYS A 43 -10.38 -4.18 10.18
C CYS A 43 -11.34 -3.25 9.43
N GLY A 44 -11.26 -3.13 8.10
CA GLY A 44 -12.18 -2.27 7.33
C GLY A 44 -13.61 -2.79 7.33
N ALA A 45 -13.83 -4.12 7.30
CA ALA A 45 -15.16 -4.68 7.53
C ALA A 45 -15.64 -4.44 8.97
N GLY A 46 -14.73 -4.59 9.95
CA GLY A 46 -15.04 -4.40 11.37
C GLY A 46 -15.36 -2.96 11.73
N THR A 47 -14.53 -1.99 11.34
CA THR A 47 -14.76 -0.56 11.54
C THR A 47 -15.90 -0.04 10.71
N GLY A 48 -16.09 -0.57 9.49
CA GLY A 48 -17.28 -0.30 8.70
C GLY A 48 -18.53 -0.65 9.48
N LEU A 49 -18.65 -1.90 9.94
CA LEU A 49 -19.78 -2.37 10.74
C LEU A 49 -19.98 -1.56 12.03
N THR A 50 -18.95 -1.31 12.83
CA THR A 50 -19.13 -0.52 14.07
C THR A 50 -19.48 0.93 13.80
N ALA A 51 -18.97 1.56 12.75
CA ALA A 51 -19.38 2.91 12.36
C ALA A 51 -20.84 2.96 11.94
N LEU A 52 -21.39 1.89 11.35
CA LEU A 52 -22.83 1.81 11.04
C LEU A 52 -23.71 1.80 12.31
N PHE A 53 -23.25 1.18 13.39
CA PHE A 53 -24.01 1.09 14.65
C PHE A 53 -23.75 2.24 15.63
N TRP A 54 -22.65 2.98 15.47
CA TRP A 54 -22.18 3.99 16.42
C TRP A 54 -22.04 5.40 15.84
N SER A 55 -22.36 5.59 14.56
CA SER A 55 -22.41 6.92 13.97
C SER A 55 -23.56 7.72 14.61
N PRO A 56 -23.32 8.94 15.10
CA PRO A 56 -24.36 9.83 15.63
C PRO A 56 -25.37 10.27 14.55
N VAL A 57 -25.19 9.87 13.28
CA VAL A 57 -26.23 9.96 12.25
C VAL A 57 -27.39 9.01 12.53
N VAL A 58 -27.17 7.92 13.29
CA VAL A 58 -28.20 7.01 13.78
C VAL A 58 -28.58 7.43 15.20
N ASP A 59 -28.97 8.69 15.38
CA ASP A 59 -29.56 9.12 16.64
C ASP A 59 -30.99 8.57 16.70
N VAL A 60 -31.14 7.43 17.36
CA VAL A 60 -32.42 6.70 17.48
C VAL A 60 -33.49 7.56 18.20
N GLU A 61 -33.06 8.64 18.86
CA GLU A 61 -33.91 9.56 19.61
C GLU A 61 -34.54 10.69 18.75
N ASP A 62 -33.97 11.04 17.59
CA ASP A 62 -34.49 12.08 16.68
C ASP A 62 -35.46 11.53 15.60
N PHE A 63 -35.71 10.23 15.60
CA PHE A 63 -36.59 9.58 14.63
C PHE A 63 -38.07 9.75 15.00
N GLU A 64 -38.67 10.87 14.62
CA GLU A 64 -40.13 11.02 14.57
C GLU A 64 -40.71 10.02 13.55
N PHE A 65 -41.38 8.98 14.07
CA PHE A 65 -42.01 7.90 13.32
C PHE A 65 -43.14 8.44 12.40
N GLY A 66 -42.81 8.78 11.15
CA GLY A 66 -43.86 9.09 10.17
C GLY A 66 -43.39 9.38 8.75
N ARG A 67 -42.31 10.15 8.57
CA ARG A 67 -41.77 10.51 7.24
C ARG A 67 -40.25 10.61 7.20
N ASP A 68 -39.65 11.20 8.23
CA ASP A 68 -38.19 11.43 8.28
C ASP A 68 -37.38 10.13 8.45
N PHE A 69 -38.00 9.07 8.99
CA PHE A 69 -37.39 7.74 9.07
C PHE A 69 -37.05 7.14 7.71
N SER A 70 -37.90 7.37 6.70
CA SER A 70 -37.67 6.81 5.36
C SER A 70 -36.49 7.49 4.66
N GLU A 71 -36.41 8.82 4.73
CA GLU A 71 -35.34 9.61 4.10
C GLU A 71 -34.01 9.39 4.83
N GLY A 72 -34.00 9.36 6.18
CA GLY A 72 -32.80 9.06 6.96
C GLY A 72 -32.25 7.64 6.73
N VAL A 73 -33.13 6.65 6.56
CA VAL A 73 -32.71 5.27 6.22
C VAL A 73 -32.16 5.19 4.78
N GLU A 74 -32.71 5.94 3.84
CA GLU A 74 -32.22 5.99 2.46
C GLU A 74 -30.83 6.63 2.38
N ASP A 75 -30.62 7.77 3.03
CA ASP A 75 -29.32 8.45 3.09
C ASP A 75 -28.27 7.60 3.82
N PHE A 76 -28.64 6.96 4.92
CA PHE A 76 -27.76 6.02 5.61
C PHE A 76 -27.38 4.83 4.71
N ALA A 77 -28.36 4.20 4.07
CA ALA A 77 -28.12 3.10 3.14
C ALA A 77 -27.22 3.51 1.97
N ALA A 78 -27.37 4.73 1.46
CA ALA A 78 -26.49 5.29 0.44
C ALA A 78 -25.05 5.42 0.94
N VAL A 79 -24.85 5.99 2.13
CA VAL A 79 -23.51 6.11 2.75
C VAL A 79 -22.88 4.74 2.99
N VAL A 80 -23.63 3.80 3.57
CA VAL A 80 -23.16 2.41 3.78
C VAL A 80 -22.72 1.78 2.46
N THR A 81 -23.55 1.93 1.42
CA THR A 81 -23.27 1.36 0.09
C THR A 81 -22.01 1.96 -0.51
N VAL A 82 -21.81 3.28 -0.38
CA VAL A 82 -20.59 3.96 -0.83
C VAL A 82 -19.36 3.46 -0.07
N VAL A 83 -19.43 3.30 1.26
CA VAL A 83 -18.32 2.80 2.08
C VAL A 83 -17.96 1.36 1.73
N ILE A 84 -18.95 0.49 1.55
CA ILE A 84 -18.74 -0.91 1.14
C ILE A 84 -18.11 -0.94 -0.26
N ALA A 85 -18.65 -0.18 -1.22
CA ALA A 85 -18.13 -0.11 -2.58
C ALA A 85 -16.69 0.42 -2.61
N ALA A 86 -16.39 1.47 -1.84
CA ALA A 86 -15.03 2.02 -1.70
C ALA A 86 -14.07 1.00 -1.08
N THR A 87 -14.51 0.26 -0.07
CA THR A 87 -13.71 -0.79 0.58
C THR A 87 -13.40 -1.92 -0.40
N ILE A 88 -14.40 -2.42 -1.14
CA ILE A 88 -14.21 -3.44 -2.18
C ILE A 88 -13.24 -2.94 -3.26
N ALA A 89 -13.41 -1.71 -3.72
CA ALA A 89 -12.52 -1.11 -4.72
C ALA A 89 -11.07 -1.03 -4.21
N ALA A 90 -10.87 -0.62 -2.95
CA ALA A 90 -9.55 -0.56 -2.32
C ALA A 90 -8.92 -1.96 -2.15
N VAL A 91 -9.70 -2.96 -1.75
CA VAL A 91 -9.26 -4.36 -1.64
C VAL A 91 -8.80 -4.90 -3.00
N ILE A 92 -9.58 -4.68 -4.07
CA ILE A 92 -9.22 -5.07 -5.44
C ILE A 92 -7.93 -4.36 -5.87
N LEU A 93 -7.84 -3.05 -5.61
CA LEU A 93 -6.66 -2.24 -5.93
C LEU A 93 -5.40 -2.79 -5.27
N PHE A 94 -5.43 -3.05 -3.96
CA PHE A 94 -4.28 -3.61 -3.24
C PHE A 94 -3.89 -5.01 -3.73
N GLY A 95 -4.87 -5.88 -4.01
CA GLY A 95 -4.62 -7.20 -4.57
C GLY A 95 -3.92 -7.13 -5.93
N VAL A 96 -4.41 -6.28 -6.84
CA VAL A 96 -3.80 -6.07 -8.17
C VAL A 96 -2.39 -5.49 -8.04
N LEU A 97 -2.18 -4.48 -7.19
CA LEU A 97 -0.88 -3.85 -6.98
C LEU A 97 0.13 -4.83 -6.40
N ALA A 98 -0.24 -5.66 -5.41
CA ALA A 98 0.65 -6.66 -4.83
C ALA A 98 1.17 -7.65 -5.88
N VAL A 99 0.29 -8.14 -6.76
CA VAL A 99 0.67 -9.05 -7.86
C VAL A 99 1.56 -8.34 -8.88
N LYS A 100 1.21 -7.10 -9.27
CA LYS A 100 1.94 -6.34 -10.31
C LYS A 100 3.31 -5.83 -9.83
N ILE A 101 3.47 -5.55 -8.54
CA ILE A 101 4.78 -5.27 -7.93
C ILE A 101 5.71 -6.47 -8.02
N GLY A 102 5.20 -7.68 -7.76
CA GLY A 102 5.96 -8.93 -7.92
C GLY A 102 6.43 -9.15 -9.36
N ALA A 103 5.66 -8.68 -10.34
CA ALA A 103 6.03 -8.72 -11.76
C ALA A 103 7.08 -7.66 -12.17
N GLY A 104 7.31 -6.64 -11.33
CA GLY A 104 8.24 -5.53 -11.60
C GLY A 104 7.71 -4.50 -12.60
N ARG A 105 6.39 -4.28 -12.64
CA ARG A 105 5.78 -3.24 -13.48
C ARG A 105 5.99 -1.86 -12.84
N ARG A 106 6.57 -0.92 -13.59
CA ARG A 106 6.88 0.44 -13.10
C ARG A 106 5.63 1.25 -12.74
N TRP A 107 4.54 1.11 -13.49
CA TRP A 107 3.26 1.74 -13.14
C TRP A 107 2.78 1.29 -11.76
N ALA A 108 2.91 0.00 -11.43
CA ALA A 108 2.48 -0.52 -10.13
C ALA A 108 3.30 0.07 -8.98
N GLN A 109 4.62 0.26 -9.16
CA GLN A 109 5.46 0.97 -8.17
C GLN A 109 4.96 2.39 -7.93
N VAL A 110 4.72 3.16 -9.00
CA VAL A 110 4.28 4.56 -8.91
C VAL A 110 2.90 4.66 -8.28
N THR A 111 1.94 3.83 -8.70
CA THR A 111 0.59 3.81 -8.11
C THR A 111 0.63 3.42 -6.65
N THR A 112 1.43 2.43 -6.25
CA THR A 112 1.58 2.08 -4.83
C THR A 112 2.16 3.23 -4.04
N ILE A 113 3.21 3.92 -4.53
CA ILE A 113 3.76 5.09 -3.84
C ILE A 113 2.69 6.18 -3.67
N ALA A 114 1.94 6.50 -4.73
CA ALA A 114 0.89 7.50 -4.69
C ALA A 114 -0.21 7.12 -3.67
N VAL A 115 -0.66 5.86 -3.66
CA VAL A 115 -1.66 5.36 -2.71
C VAL A 115 -1.14 5.42 -1.28
N MET A 116 0.11 5.00 -1.01
CA MET A 116 0.68 5.07 0.35
C MET A 116 0.80 6.51 0.85
N LEU A 117 1.22 7.44 -0.01
CA LEU A 117 1.26 8.86 0.33
C LEU A 117 -0.14 9.42 0.62
N LEU A 118 -1.13 9.02 -0.17
CA LEU A 118 -2.52 9.40 0.05
C LEU A 118 -3.06 8.86 1.38
N VAL A 119 -2.78 7.60 1.72
CA VAL A 119 -3.10 7.01 3.04
C VAL A 119 -2.43 7.80 4.17
N PHE A 120 -1.19 8.25 3.98
CA PHE A 120 -0.51 9.12 4.94
C PHE A 120 -1.23 10.45 5.13
N VAL A 121 -1.57 11.15 4.04
CA VAL A 121 -2.28 12.43 4.08
C VAL A 121 -3.63 12.28 4.79
N PHE A 122 -4.43 11.28 4.42
CA PHE A 122 -5.74 11.04 5.05
C PHE A 122 -5.61 10.58 6.51
N GLY A 123 -4.59 9.78 6.85
CA GLY A 123 -4.33 9.38 8.24
C GLY A 123 -4.00 10.58 9.13
N PHE A 124 -3.17 11.52 8.65
CA PHE A 124 -2.87 12.74 9.39
C PHE A 124 -4.06 13.72 9.45
N LEU A 125 -4.84 13.86 8.38
CA LEU A 125 -6.07 14.66 8.39
C LEU A 125 -7.10 14.10 9.39
N GLY A 126 -7.23 12.77 9.46
CA GLY A 126 -8.09 12.11 10.45
C GLY A 126 -7.65 12.35 11.88
N LEU A 127 -6.33 12.37 12.13
CA LEU A 127 -5.80 12.77 13.44
C LEU A 127 -6.12 14.24 13.75
N TYR A 128 -5.84 15.15 12.81
CA TYR A 128 -6.05 16.59 13.00
C TYR A 128 -7.51 16.94 13.33
N THR A 129 -8.45 16.46 12.51
CA THR A 129 -9.89 16.65 12.72
C THR A 129 -10.38 16.02 14.03
N GLY A 130 -9.87 14.84 14.38
CA GLY A 130 -10.19 14.18 15.65
C GLY A 130 -9.67 14.92 16.89
N PHE A 131 -8.62 15.74 16.77
CA PHE A 131 -8.14 16.61 17.85
C PHE A 131 -8.92 17.91 17.96
N GLU A 132 -9.44 18.43 16.85
CA GLU A 132 -10.16 19.70 16.80
C GLU A 132 -11.55 19.60 17.45
N GLU A 133 -12.24 18.47 17.30
CA GLU A 133 -13.54 18.22 17.96
C GLU A 133 -13.42 17.98 19.49
N GLN A 134 -12.23 17.66 20.00
CA GLN A 134 -12.00 17.30 21.41
C GLN A 134 -11.30 18.39 22.23
N THR A 135 -11.37 19.66 21.84
CA THR A 135 -10.81 20.77 22.64
C THR A 135 -11.47 20.83 24.02
N GLY A 136 -10.86 20.18 25.02
CA GLY A 136 -11.31 20.12 26.41
C GLY A 136 -11.42 18.70 27.02
N ALA A 137 -11.39 17.64 26.22
CA ALA A 137 -11.41 16.26 26.69
C ALA A 137 -10.00 15.66 26.76
N PRO A 138 -9.72 14.69 27.67
CA PRO A 138 -8.44 13.99 27.67
C PRO A 138 -8.25 13.30 26.32
N VAL A 139 -7.16 13.65 25.64
CA VAL A 139 -6.78 13.05 24.36
C VAL A 139 -6.80 11.53 24.47
N ASP A 140 -7.69 10.89 23.70
CA ASP A 140 -7.80 9.44 23.66
C ASP A 140 -6.59 8.85 22.93
N GLY A 141 -5.54 8.54 23.70
CA GLY A 141 -4.26 8.04 23.19
C GLY A 141 -4.37 6.76 22.36
N SER A 142 -5.47 6.02 22.52
CA SER A 142 -5.77 4.81 21.75
C SER A 142 -5.88 5.09 20.24
N ARG A 143 -6.51 6.21 19.85
CA ARG A 143 -6.66 6.63 18.45
C ARG A 143 -5.34 7.04 17.83
N LEU A 144 -4.50 7.74 18.60
CA LEU A 144 -3.15 8.13 18.17
C LEU A 144 -2.29 6.88 17.92
N VAL A 145 -2.23 5.97 18.90
CA VAL A 145 -1.45 4.73 18.79
C VAL A 145 -1.96 3.87 17.64
N GLY A 146 -3.28 3.71 17.49
CA GLY A 146 -3.89 2.94 16.41
C GLY A 146 -3.57 3.52 15.03
N THR A 147 -3.64 4.85 14.88
CA THR A 147 -3.34 5.51 13.60
C THR A 147 -1.86 5.43 13.25
N LEU A 148 -0.97 5.66 14.22
CA LEU A 148 0.48 5.51 14.02
C LEU A 148 0.87 4.07 13.67
N ALA A 149 0.25 3.09 14.34
CA ALA A 149 0.42 1.67 14.00
C ALA A 149 -0.09 1.37 12.58
N GLY A 150 -1.25 1.90 12.19
CA GLY A 150 -1.79 1.77 10.83
C GLY A 150 -0.89 2.39 9.76
N LEU A 151 -0.28 3.54 10.05
CA LEU A 151 0.64 4.26 9.15
C LEU A 151 2.04 3.61 9.06
N SER A 152 2.41 2.75 10.02
CA SER A 152 3.70 2.06 10.01
C SER A 152 3.88 1.14 8.79
N MET A 153 2.82 0.44 8.36
CA MET A 153 2.90 -0.45 7.20
C MET A 153 3.08 0.29 5.87
N PRO A 154 2.33 1.37 5.58
CA PRO A 154 2.61 2.26 4.45
C PRO A 154 4.03 2.83 4.48
N LEU A 155 4.54 3.23 5.66
CA LEU A 155 5.90 3.76 5.82
C LEU A 155 6.95 2.74 5.35
N VAL A 156 6.89 1.52 5.90
CA VAL A 156 7.84 0.45 5.56
C VAL A 156 7.74 0.09 4.08
N THR A 157 6.53 0.10 3.52
CA THR A 157 6.32 -0.16 2.08
C THR A 157 6.99 0.91 1.22
N LEU A 158 6.83 2.19 1.56
CA LEU A 158 7.48 3.30 0.87
C LEU A 158 9.00 3.19 0.94
N LEU A 159 9.56 2.98 2.14
CA LEU A 159 11.00 2.82 2.34
C LEU A 159 11.56 1.68 1.47
N CYS A 160 10.87 0.53 1.44
CA CYS A 160 11.26 -0.60 0.61
C CYS A 160 11.24 -0.27 -0.89
N LEU A 161 10.24 0.47 -1.37
CA LEU A 161 10.09 0.83 -2.77
C LEU A 161 11.05 1.93 -3.24
N PHE A 162 11.57 2.75 -2.33
CA PHE A 162 12.60 3.75 -2.63
C PHE A 162 14.03 3.21 -2.61
N THR A 163 14.25 1.97 -2.15
CA THR A 163 15.59 1.36 -2.15
C THR A 163 16.16 1.21 -3.57
N GLY A 164 17.49 1.36 -3.69
CA GLY A 164 18.20 1.22 -4.98
C GLY A 164 17.96 -0.12 -5.66
N SER A 165 17.88 -1.21 -4.90
CA SER A 165 17.60 -2.57 -5.39
C SER A 165 16.18 -2.72 -5.93
N ALA A 166 15.19 -2.09 -5.30
CA ALA A 166 13.83 -2.04 -5.83
C ALA A 166 13.77 -1.23 -7.13
N ASN A 167 14.40 -0.06 -7.17
CA ASN A 167 14.47 0.77 -8.36
C ASN A 167 15.13 0.06 -9.54
N GLN A 168 16.21 -0.70 -9.31
CA GLN A 168 16.85 -1.53 -10.33
C GLN A 168 15.90 -2.62 -10.84
N TRP A 169 15.18 -3.31 -9.94
CA TRP A 169 14.19 -4.32 -10.31
C TRP A 169 13.08 -3.78 -11.21
N PHE A 170 12.53 -2.60 -10.91
CA PHE A 170 11.50 -1.98 -11.74
C PHE A 170 12.07 -1.40 -13.05
N ARG A 171 13.32 -0.89 -13.05
CA ARG A 171 13.99 -0.40 -14.27
C ARG A 171 14.24 -1.52 -15.28
N GLN A 172 14.59 -2.72 -14.83
CA GLN A 172 14.77 -3.88 -15.72
C GLN A 172 13.44 -4.59 -16.08
N ARG A 173 12.28 -4.01 -15.75
CA ARG A 173 10.94 -4.62 -15.96
C ARG A 173 10.74 -5.96 -15.24
N GLY A 174 11.38 -6.11 -14.07
CA GLY A 174 11.24 -7.26 -13.18
C GLY A 174 11.65 -8.58 -13.80
N ARG A 175 10.67 -9.47 -13.99
CA ARG A 175 10.87 -10.84 -14.48
C ARG A 175 10.94 -10.97 -16.00
N GLU A 176 10.56 -9.93 -16.74
CA GLU A 176 10.58 -9.96 -18.22
C GLU A 176 11.93 -10.38 -18.81
N PRO A 177 13.08 -9.78 -18.42
CA PRO A 177 14.39 -10.19 -18.95
C PRO A 177 14.79 -11.62 -18.55
N LEU A 178 14.31 -12.10 -17.40
CA LEU A 178 14.60 -13.46 -16.91
C LEU A 178 13.85 -14.54 -17.69
N ARG A 179 12.75 -14.20 -18.38
CA ARG A 179 12.02 -15.15 -19.25
C ARG A 179 12.74 -15.38 -20.59
N ALA A 180 13.55 -14.42 -21.01
CA ALA A 180 14.35 -14.53 -22.23
C ALA A 180 15.65 -15.31 -22.00
N LEU A 181 16.14 -15.34 -20.76
CA LEU A 181 17.19 -16.25 -20.33
C LEU A 181 16.58 -17.66 -20.22
N GLY A 182 17.11 -18.62 -20.99
CA GLY A 182 16.71 -20.02 -20.92
C GLY A 182 16.93 -20.63 -19.51
N PRO A 183 16.66 -21.94 -19.32
CA PRO A 183 16.82 -22.58 -18.02
C PRO A 183 18.25 -22.38 -17.49
N MET A 184 18.38 -21.58 -16.43
CA MET A 184 19.66 -21.35 -15.78
C MET A 184 20.11 -22.62 -15.03
N PRO A 185 21.39 -22.99 -15.08
CA PRO A 185 21.89 -24.13 -14.32
C PRO A 185 21.64 -23.92 -12.81
N PRO A 186 21.35 -24.99 -12.06
CA PRO A 186 21.17 -24.89 -10.61
C PRO A 186 22.46 -24.35 -9.99
N TYR A 187 22.35 -23.24 -9.26
CA TYR A 187 23.49 -22.66 -8.55
C TYR A 187 23.97 -23.64 -7.48
N ALA A 188 25.30 -23.80 -7.39
CA ALA A 188 25.92 -24.48 -6.27
C ALA A 188 25.55 -23.77 -4.96
N PRO A 189 25.23 -24.51 -3.88
CA PRO A 189 24.96 -23.90 -2.59
C PRO A 189 26.19 -23.09 -2.14
N TYR A 190 25.95 -21.86 -1.68
CA TYR A 190 26.98 -21.09 -0.97
C TYR A 190 27.42 -21.92 0.24
N ARG A 191 28.70 -22.30 0.27
CA ARG A 191 29.36 -22.87 1.45
C ARG A 191 29.94 -21.74 2.28
#